data_AF-A0A2T2V1H8-F1
#
_entry.id   AF-A0A2T2V1H8-F1
#
_cell.length_a   1.000
_cell.length_b   1.000
_cell.length_c   1.000
_cell.angle_alpha   90.00
_cell.angle_beta   90.00
_cell.angle_gamma   90.00
#
_symmetry.space_group_name_H-M   'P 1'
#
loop_
_entity.id
_entity.type
_entity.pdbx_description
1 polymer ?
#
loop_
_entity_poly.entity_id
_entity_poly.type
_entity_poly.pdbx_seq_one_letter_code
_entity_poly.pdbx_strand_id
1 'polypeptide(L)'
;MRLPLSVQATLLAVVCVAGPAPGAHAQEHGALRSVGAASAPARAVAARPSATRSAVAARALAGRDSLRQRADRWLAMDKAKHAGSSFLLVLGGQYVFEQKATLEQGPALALSLSTGAAVGLTKEVYDRYAGPARYFSARDLVADALGLLLGAGVVLL
;
A
#
# COMPACT_ATOMS: atom_id res chain seq x y z
N MET A 1 -8.28 4.80 12.78
CA MET A 1 -7.82 3.40 12.88
C MET A 1 -6.31 3.41 12.69
N ARG A 2 -5.49 3.07 13.70
CA ARG A 2 -4.02 3.13 13.56
C ARG A 2 -3.53 1.86 12.86
N LEU A 3 -2.75 2.01 11.80
CA LEU A 3 -2.05 0.88 11.17
C LEU A 3 -1.01 0.30 12.16
N PRO A 4 -0.74 -1.01 12.14
CA PRO A 4 0.32 -1.58 12.97
C PRO A 4 1.68 -0.99 12.57
N LEU A 5 2.57 -0.77 13.55
CA LEU A 5 3.88 -0.14 13.32
C LEU A 5 4.70 -0.83 12.23
N SER A 6 4.57 -2.15 12.07
CA SER A 6 5.21 -2.91 11.00
C SER A 6 4.76 -2.48 9.59
N VAL A 7 3.46 -2.20 9.38
CA VAL A 7 2.97 -1.70 8.08
C VAL A 7 3.41 -0.25 7.85
N GLN A 8 3.45 0.59 8.89
CA GLN A 8 4.02 1.94 8.78
C GLN A 8 5.51 1.90 8.45
N ALA A 9 6.28 1.01 9.08
CA ALA A 9 7.70 0.82 8.80
C ALA A 9 7.96 0.29 7.39
N THR A 10 7.13 -0.62 6.86
CA THR A 10 7.27 -1.07 5.46
C THR A 10 6.94 0.05 4.46
N LEU A 11 5.85 0.80 4.68
CA LEU A 11 5.53 1.99 3.86
C LEU A 11 6.66 3.02 3.89
N LEU A 12 7.24 3.28 5.07
CA LEU A 12 8.34 4.23 5.23
C LEU A 12 9.63 3.73 4.55
N ALA A 13 10.00 2.46 4.76
CA ALA A 13 11.18 1.86 4.14
C ALA A 13 11.09 1.87 2.60
N VAL A 14 9.89 1.62 2.05
CA VAL A 14 9.63 1.69 0.61
C VAL A 14 9.78 3.11 0.05
N VAL A 15 9.35 4.13 0.80
CA VAL A 15 9.53 5.55 0.43
C VAL A 15 11.00 6.01 0.56
N CYS A 16 11.79 5.40 1.45
CA CYS A 16 13.16 5.85 1.77
C CYS A 16 14.28 5.31 0.86
N VAL A 17 14.01 4.44 -0.13
CA VAL A 17 15.07 3.87 -1.00
C VAL A 17 15.57 4.85 -2.09
N ALA A 18 14.95 6.02 -2.24
CA ALA A 18 15.29 7.02 -3.26
C ALA A 18 15.68 8.40 -2.67
N GLY A 19 16.61 8.43 -1.70
CA GLY A 19 17.08 9.66 -1.06
C GLY A 19 18.60 9.87 -1.14
N PRO A 20 19.10 10.94 -1.81
CA PRO A 20 20.46 11.44 -1.58
C PRO A 20 20.57 12.16 -0.21
N ALA A 21 21.81 12.47 0.19
CA ALA A 21 22.17 12.86 1.57
C ALA A 21 21.45 14.13 2.12
N PRO A 22 21.22 14.23 3.44
CA PRO A 22 20.44 15.31 4.04
C PRO A 22 21.23 16.63 4.19
N GLY A 23 20.71 17.68 3.56
CA GLY A 23 20.98 19.08 3.91
C GLY A 23 19.88 19.65 4.83
N ALA A 24 20.20 20.71 5.58
CA ALA A 24 19.33 21.41 6.53
C ALA A 24 17.95 21.79 5.94
N HIS A 25 16.85 21.89 6.70
CA HIS A 25 16.64 22.88 7.75
C HIS A 25 15.56 22.48 8.77
N ALA A 26 15.69 23.01 9.99
CA ALA A 26 14.70 22.89 11.06
C ALA A 26 13.64 24.01 10.98
N GLN A 27 12.41 23.71 11.42
CA GLN A 27 11.57 24.72 12.09
C GLN A 27 10.62 24.05 13.09
N GLU A 28 10.50 24.65 14.28
CA GLU A 28 9.65 24.18 15.38
C GLU A 28 8.19 24.65 15.24
N HIS A 29 7.28 24.18 16.10
CA HIS A 29 6.72 25.02 17.17
C HIS A 29 5.61 24.31 18.00
N GLY A 30 5.77 24.35 19.33
CA GLY A 30 4.69 24.71 20.25
C GLY A 30 3.62 23.67 20.65
N ALA A 31 3.72 23.15 21.88
CA ALA A 31 2.58 22.63 22.63
C ALA A 31 2.67 23.03 24.11
N LEU A 32 1.70 23.80 24.60
CA LEU A 32 1.62 24.29 25.99
C LEU A 32 0.54 23.55 26.80
N ARG A 33 0.97 23.01 27.95
CA ARG A 33 0.27 22.97 29.26
C ARG A 33 -1.23 22.58 29.36
N SER A 34 -1.46 21.42 30.03
CA SER A 34 -2.25 21.22 31.31
C SER A 34 -3.71 21.71 31.39
N VAL A 35 -4.74 21.06 31.95
CA VAL A 35 -4.97 20.20 33.17
C VAL A 35 -6.26 19.37 32.86
N GLY A 36 -6.67 18.24 33.49
CA GLY A 36 -6.21 17.41 34.61
C GLY A 36 -7.43 16.77 35.35
N ALA A 37 -7.26 16.33 36.61
CA ALA A 37 -8.27 15.75 37.52
C ALA A 37 -8.88 14.36 37.15
N ALA A 38 -9.14 13.55 38.19
CA ALA A 38 -9.69 12.19 38.10
C ALA A 38 -10.93 12.04 39.00
N SER A 39 -11.82 11.10 38.65
CA SER A 39 -12.81 10.50 39.56
C SER A 39 -13.35 9.19 38.97
N ALA A 40 -13.87 8.30 39.84
CA ALA A 40 -13.95 6.85 39.58
C ALA A 40 -15.41 6.34 39.32
N PRO A 41 -15.77 5.04 39.51
CA PRO A 41 -16.36 4.25 38.42
C PRO A 41 -17.87 3.97 38.57
N ALA A 42 -18.54 3.72 37.43
CA ALA A 42 -19.94 3.26 37.39
C ALA A 42 -20.07 1.79 36.94
N ARG A 43 -21.07 1.10 37.49
CA ARG A 43 -21.26 -0.36 37.41
C ARG A 43 -21.59 -0.90 36.02
N ALA A 44 -21.26 -2.18 35.83
CA ALA A 44 -21.63 -2.97 34.67
C ALA A 44 -23.15 -3.16 34.51
N VAL A 45 -23.63 -3.12 33.27
CA VAL A 45 -24.89 -3.74 32.83
C VAL A 45 -24.53 -4.81 31.80
N ALA A 46 -24.79 -6.08 32.13
CA ALA A 46 -24.42 -7.22 31.30
C ALA A 46 -25.45 -7.44 30.18
N ALA A 47 -25.16 -6.95 28.98
CA ALA A 47 -25.91 -7.30 27.77
C ALA A 47 -25.16 -8.39 26.97
N ARG A 48 -25.62 -9.65 27.06
CA ARG A 48 -25.14 -10.75 26.20
C ARG A 48 -26.25 -11.22 25.26
N PRO A 49 -26.20 -10.81 23.98
CA PRO A 49 -26.47 -11.76 22.90
C PRO A 49 -25.58 -11.51 21.66
N SER A 50 -24.27 -11.74 21.76
CA SER A 50 -23.30 -11.38 20.70
C SER A 50 -22.59 -12.56 20.02
N ALA A 51 -22.65 -13.78 20.58
CA ALA A 51 -21.85 -14.91 20.09
C ALA A 51 -22.32 -15.46 18.73
N THR A 52 -23.63 -15.65 18.53
CA THR A 52 -24.18 -16.27 17.32
C THR A 52 -24.09 -15.38 16.08
N ARG A 53 -24.39 -14.08 16.19
CA ARG A 53 -24.22 -13.13 15.06
C ARG A 53 -22.75 -13.02 14.64
N SER A 54 -21.83 -13.01 15.61
CA SER A 54 -20.38 -12.99 15.35
C SER A 54 -19.93 -14.24 14.59
N ALA A 55 -20.36 -15.44 15.03
CA ALA A 55 -20.01 -16.70 14.36
C ALA A 55 -20.54 -16.80 12.92
N VAL A 56 -21.78 -16.34 12.67
CA VAL A 56 -22.35 -16.32 11.31
C VAL A 56 -21.64 -15.30 10.41
N ALA A 57 -21.32 -14.10 10.93
CA ALA A 57 -20.54 -13.11 10.19
C ALA A 57 -19.13 -13.60 9.86
N ALA A 58 -18.45 -14.25 10.81
CA ALA A 58 -17.13 -14.85 10.60
C ALA A 58 -17.16 -15.96 9.52
N ARG A 59 -18.18 -16.84 9.53
CA ARG A 59 -18.37 -17.84 8.47
C ARG A 59 -18.67 -17.22 7.11
N ALA A 60 -19.45 -16.14 7.06
CA ALA A 60 -19.73 -15.43 5.80
C ALA A 60 -18.49 -14.72 5.22
N LEU A 61 -17.60 -14.20 6.08
CA LEU A 61 -16.31 -13.64 5.67
C LEU A 61 -15.38 -14.73 5.14
N ALA A 62 -15.13 -15.79 5.93
CA ALA A 62 -14.29 -16.92 5.50
C ALA A 62 -14.78 -17.59 4.20
N GLY A 63 -16.09 -17.68 4.01
CA GLY A 63 -16.69 -18.14 2.75
C GLY A 63 -16.34 -17.22 1.57
N ARG A 64 -16.41 -15.89 1.75
CA ARG A 64 -16.04 -14.91 0.71
C ARG A 64 -14.55 -14.94 0.37
N ASP A 65 -13.68 -15.13 1.36
CA ASP A 65 -12.23 -15.23 1.15
C ASP A 65 -11.90 -16.47 0.31
N SER A 66 -12.51 -17.62 0.63
CA SER A 66 -12.33 -18.86 -0.15
C SER A 66 -12.82 -18.76 -1.60
N LEU A 67 -13.88 -17.97 -1.84
CA LEU A 67 -14.39 -17.70 -3.19
C LEU A 67 -13.49 -16.73 -3.95
N ARG A 68 -12.93 -15.69 -3.30
CA ARG A 68 -11.94 -14.80 -3.91
C ARG A 68 -10.66 -15.54 -4.30
N GLN A 69 -10.15 -16.41 -3.42
CA GLN A 69 -8.97 -17.22 -3.70
C GLN A 69 -9.18 -18.18 -4.90
N ARG A 70 -10.41 -18.64 -5.14
CA ARG A 70 -10.79 -19.38 -6.38
C ARG A 70 -11.09 -18.48 -7.59
N ALA A 71 -11.44 -17.22 -7.37
CA ALA A 71 -11.79 -16.25 -8.42
C ALA A 71 -10.59 -15.42 -8.91
N ASP A 72 -9.43 -15.52 -8.26
CA ASP A 72 -8.17 -14.95 -8.74
C ASP A 72 -7.73 -15.64 -10.05
N ARG A 73 -8.21 -15.09 -11.17
CA ARG A 73 -7.96 -15.58 -12.53
C ARG A 73 -6.86 -14.74 -13.19
N TRP A 74 -5.96 -15.43 -13.89
CA TRP A 74 -4.89 -14.79 -14.68
C TRP A 74 -5.41 -13.81 -15.74
N LEU A 75 -6.55 -14.11 -16.36
CA LEU A 75 -7.20 -13.25 -17.36
C LEU A 75 -8.46 -12.62 -16.75
N ALA A 76 -8.26 -11.54 -16.00
CA ALA A 76 -9.31 -10.75 -15.39
C ALA A 76 -9.04 -9.24 -15.56
N MET A 77 -10.10 -8.44 -15.63
CA MET A 77 -10.04 -6.96 -15.67
C MET A 77 -9.18 -6.37 -14.54
N ASP A 78 -9.16 -7.04 -13.40
CA ASP A 78 -8.31 -6.80 -12.24
C ASP A 78 -6.81 -6.75 -12.61
N LYS A 79 -6.31 -7.77 -13.34
CA LYS A 79 -4.91 -7.85 -13.78
C LYS A 79 -4.57 -6.80 -14.84
N ALA A 80 -5.52 -6.47 -15.71
CA ALA A 80 -5.37 -5.38 -16.67
C ALA A 80 -5.22 -4.01 -15.98
N LYS A 81 -5.90 -3.79 -14.84
CA LYS A 81 -5.73 -2.58 -14.02
C LYS A 81 -4.36 -2.53 -13.35
N HIS A 82 -3.87 -3.65 -12.81
CA HIS A 82 -2.52 -3.76 -12.26
C HIS A 82 -1.45 -3.41 -13.30
N ALA A 83 -1.42 -4.14 -14.41
CA ALA A 83 -0.48 -3.88 -15.51
C ALA A 83 -0.60 -2.45 -16.06
N GLY A 84 -1.81 -1.96 -16.30
CA GLY A 84 -2.05 -0.61 -16.82
C GLY A 84 -1.63 0.50 -15.85
N SER A 85 -1.89 0.35 -14.54
CA SER A 85 -1.49 1.33 -13.54
C SER A 85 0.03 1.36 -13.36
N SER A 86 0.67 0.19 -13.31
CA SER A 86 2.12 0.05 -13.23
C SER A 86 2.84 0.58 -14.48
N PHE A 87 2.28 0.36 -15.67
CA PHE A 87 2.73 0.96 -16.93
C PHE A 87 2.69 2.49 -16.89
N LEU A 88 1.54 3.07 -16.51
CA LEU A 88 1.36 4.52 -16.41
C LEU A 88 2.23 5.15 -15.31
N LEU A 89 2.50 4.43 -14.22
CA LEU A 89 3.46 4.87 -13.19
C LEU A 89 4.88 4.98 -13.74
N VAL A 90 5.31 4.07 -14.61
CA VAL A 90 6.64 4.17 -15.23
C VAL A 90 6.70 5.34 -16.21
N LEU A 91 5.72 5.51 -17.10
CA LEU A 91 5.73 6.62 -18.07
C LEU A 91 5.59 7.99 -17.38
N GLY A 92 4.68 8.11 -16.41
CA GLY A 92 4.48 9.33 -15.64
C GLY A 92 5.68 9.64 -14.75
N GLY A 93 6.27 8.62 -14.12
CA GLY A 93 7.51 8.71 -13.38
C GLY A 93 8.65 9.20 -14.26
N GLN A 94 8.84 8.60 -15.44
CA GLN A 94 9.89 8.98 -16.38
C GLN A 94 9.76 10.45 -16.76
N TYR A 95 8.57 10.87 -17.18
CA TYR A 95 8.31 12.26 -17.52
C TYR A 95 8.61 13.22 -16.36
N VAL A 96 8.22 12.88 -15.12
CA VAL A 96 8.50 13.73 -13.95
C VAL A 96 10.01 13.76 -13.65
N PHE A 97 10.69 12.62 -13.60
CA PHE A 97 12.10 12.57 -13.25
C PHE A 97 13.00 13.18 -14.32
N GLU A 98 12.74 12.91 -15.59
CA GLU A 98 13.51 13.44 -16.71
C GLU A 98 13.19 14.92 -16.98
N GLN A 99 11.91 15.29 -17.08
CA GLN A 99 11.49 16.62 -17.55
C GLN A 99 11.18 17.63 -16.43
N LYS A 100 11.06 17.20 -15.16
CA LYS A 100 10.83 18.10 -14.00
C LYS A 100 11.94 18.04 -12.96
N ALA A 101 12.57 16.89 -12.75
CA ALA A 101 13.77 16.77 -11.92
C ALA A 101 15.08 16.84 -12.72
N THR A 102 15.02 17.01 -14.06
CA THR A 102 16.18 17.15 -14.95
C THR A 102 17.21 16.03 -14.80
N LEU A 103 16.74 14.80 -14.54
CA LEU A 103 17.59 13.62 -14.44
C LEU A 103 17.82 13.01 -15.83
N GLU A 104 19.02 12.47 -16.02
CA GLU A 104 19.33 11.63 -17.18
C GLU A 104 18.36 10.44 -17.29
N GLN A 105 18.09 10.00 -18.53
CA GLN A 105 17.09 8.97 -18.85
C GLN A 105 17.25 7.69 -18.01
N GLY A 106 18.48 7.21 -17.81
CA GLY A 106 18.78 6.00 -17.03
C GLY A 106 18.40 6.10 -15.55
N PRO A 107 18.93 7.08 -14.79
CA PRO A 107 18.48 7.39 -13.44
C PRO A 107 16.96 7.64 -13.31
N ALA A 108 16.37 8.38 -14.25
CA ALA A 108 14.92 8.60 -14.28
C ALA A 108 14.13 7.29 -14.41
N LEU A 109 14.58 6.38 -15.28
CA LEU A 109 13.92 5.09 -15.49
C LEU A 109 14.11 4.16 -14.29
N ALA A 110 15.29 4.14 -13.69
CA ALA A 110 15.57 3.38 -12.48
C ALA A 110 14.67 3.83 -11.31
N LEU A 111 14.49 5.14 -11.12
CA LEU A 111 13.58 5.68 -10.10
C LEU A 111 12.12 5.37 -10.41
N SER A 112 11.70 5.46 -11.68
CA SER A 112 10.34 5.15 -12.14
C SER A 112 9.98 3.68 -11.87
N LEU A 113 10.86 2.76 -12.27
CA LEU A 113 10.71 1.33 -12.03
C LEU A 113 10.72 1.00 -10.53
N SER A 114 11.64 1.59 -9.78
CA SER A 114 11.71 1.40 -8.32
C SER A 114 10.43 1.87 -7.63
N THR A 115 9.90 3.03 -8.03
CA THR A 115 8.64 3.60 -7.50
C THR A 115 7.43 2.74 -7.87
N GLY A 116 7.36 2.23 -9.09
CA GLY A 116 6.28 1.35 -9.51
C GLY A 116 6.30 0.00 -8.77
N ALA A 117 7.48 -0.64 -8.67
CA ALA A 117 7.67 -1.88 -7.93
C ALA A 117 7.36 -1.72 -6.43
N ALA A 118 7.80 -0.59 -5.85
CA ALA A 118 7.46 -0.16 -4.50
C ALA A 118 5.96 -0.11 -4.26
N VAL A 119 5.19 0.53 -5.16
CA VAL A 119 3.73 0.65 -5.05
C VAL A 119 3.05 -0.71 -5.14
N GLY A 120 3.38 -1.54 -6.13
CA GLY A 120 2.80 -2.88 -6.30
C GLY A 120 3.06 -3.80 -5.10
N LEU A 121 4.32 -3.88 -4.64
CA LEU A 121 4.68 -4.66 -3.46
C LEU A 121 3.98 -4.14 -2.19
N THR A 122 3.89 -2.83 -2.02
CA THR A 122 3.20 -2.21 -0.87
C THR A 122 1.71 -2.51 -0.88
N LYS A 123 1.06 -2.51 -2.06
CA LYS A 123 -0.36 -2.91 -2.21
C LYS A 123 -0.57 -4.35 -1.75
N GLU A 124 0.25 -5.30 -2.20
CA GLU A 124 0.10 -6.71 -1.80
C GLU A 124 0.38 -6.96 -0.31
N VAL A 125 1.39 -6.28 0.26
CA VAL A 125 1.65 -6.29 1.70
C VAL A 125 0.47 -5.68 2.47
N TYR A 126 -0.09 -4.56 1.99
CA TYR A 126 -1.27 -3.94 2.57
C TYR A 126 -2.47 -4.88 2.51
N ASP A 127 -2.77 -5.50 1.36
CA ASP A 127 -3.93 -6.38 1.21
C ASP A 127 -3.87 -7.59 2.14
N ARG A 128 -2.66 -8.12 2.39
CA ARG A 128 -2.40 -9.18 3.37
C ARG A 128 -2.65 -8.77 4.82
N TYR A 129 -2.17 -7.60 5.26
CA TYR A 129 -2.18 -7.22 6.68
C TYR A 129 -3.30 -6.26 7.10
N ALA A 130 -3.76 -5.41 6.18
CA ALA A 130 -4.69 -4.31 6.42
C ALA A 130 -5.93 -4.35 5.50
N GLY A 131 -5.82 -4.95 4.31
CA GLY A 131 -6.93 -5.05 3.35
C GLY A 131 -8.06 -6.00 3.78
N PRO A 132 -9.28 -5.83 3.23
CA PRO A 132 -10.50 -6.50 3.74
C PRO A 132 -10.48 -8.02 3.65
N ALA A 133 -9.78 -8.58 2.66
CA ALA A 133 -9.71 -10.02 2.39
C ALA A 133 -8.46 -10.71 2.97
N ARG A 134 -7.54 -9.95 3.60
CA ARG A 134 -6.30 -10.47 4.22
C ARG A 134 -5.49 -11.41 3.32
N TYR A 135 -5.47 -11.14 2.02
CA TYR A 135 -4.91 -12.01 0.97
C TYR A 135 -3.76 -11.31 0.23
N PHE A 136 -2.76 -12.09 -0.19
CA PHE A 136 -1.64 -11.65 -1.02
C PHE A 136 -1.75 -12.34 -2.38
N SER A 137 -1.86 -11.57 -3.46
CA SER A 137 -1.99 -12.04 -4.83
C SER A 137 -0.64 -12.01 -5.55
N ALA A 138 0.00 -13.17 -5.67
CA ALA A 138 1.20 -13.30 -6.51
C ALA A 138 0.89 -12.99 -7.99
N ARG A 139 -0.36 -13.14 -8.44
CA ARG A 139 -0.78 -12.82 -9.81
C ARG A 139 -0.87 -11.32 -10.06
N ASP A 140 -1.22 -10.53 -9.03
CA ASP A 140 -1.25 -9.07 -9.10
C ASP A 140 0.18 -8.54 -9.24
N LEU A 141 1.10 -9.05 -8.42
CA LEU A 141 2.52 -8.69 -8.49
C LEU A 141 3.16 -9.03 -9.85
N VAL A 142 2.77 -10.14 -10.48
CA VAL A 142 3.19 -10.48 -11.86
C VAL A 142 2.57 -9.53 -12.88
N ALA A 143 1.29 -9.16 -12.73
CA ALA A 143 0.65 -8.19 -13.61
C ALA A 143 1.30 -6.79 -13.49
N ASP A 144 1.64 -6.36 -12.27
CA ASP A 144 2.40 -5.13 -12.03
C ASP A 144 3.78 -5.20 -12.71
N ALA A 145 4.54 -6.27 -12.49
CA ALA A 145 5.85 -6.46 -13.13
C ALA A 145 5.78 -6.41 -14.66
N LEU A 146 4.75 -7.00 -15.28
CA LEU A 146 4.52 -6.89 -16.72
C LEU A 146 4.24 -5.44 -17.15
N GLY A 147 3.44 -4.70 -16.38
CA GLY A 147 3.21 -3.27 -16.58
C GLY A 147 4.49 -2.44 -16.53
N LEU A 148 5.35 -2.68 -15.52
CA LEU A 148 6.64 -2.02 -15.35
C LEU A 148 7.57 -2.29 -16.55
N LEU A 149 7.68 -3.54 -16.97
CA LEU A 149 8.52 -3.96 -18.10
C LEU A 149 8.02 -3.36 -19.43
N LEU A 150 6.71 -3.31 -19.66
CA LEU A 150 6.13 -2.63 -20.82
C LEU A 150 6.43 -1.12 -20.81
N GLY A 151 6.37 -0.48 -19.63
CA GLY A 151 6.69 0.94 -19.47
C GLY A 151 8.15 1.22 -19.79
N ALA A 152 9.07 0.41 -19.25
CA ALA A 152 10.49 0.50 -19.58
C ALA A 152 10.78 0.24 -21.06
N GLY A 153 10.11 -0.74 -21.67
CA GLY A 153 10.24 -1.02 -23.10
C GLY A 153 9.88 0.20 -23.96
N VAL A 154 8.82 0.93 -23.62
CA VAL A 154 8.43 2.17 -24.32
C VAL A 154 9.43 3.31 -24.08
N VAL A 155 10.06 3.39 -22.91
CA VAL A 155 11.07 4.44 -22.59
C VAL A 155 12.43 4.16 -23.26
N LEU A 156 12.73 2.91 -23.60
CA LEU A 156 14.01 2.48 -24.19
C LEU A 156 13.97 2.31 -25.73
N LEU A 157 12.84 2.64 -26.36
CA LEU A 157 12.57 2.54 -27.80
C LEU A 157 12.80 3.87 -28.54
#